data_AF-A0A8K0JPZ0-F1
#
_entry.id   AF-A0A8K0JPZ0-F1
#
_cell.length_a   1.000
_cell.length_b   1.000
_cell.length_c   1.000
_cell.angle_alpha   90.00
_cell.angle_beta   90.00
_cell.angle_gamma   90.00
#
_symmetry.space_group_name_H-M   'P 1'
#
loop_
_entity.id
_entity.type
_entity.pdbx_description
1 polymer ?
#
loop_
_entity_poly.entity_id
_entity_poly.type
_entity_poly.pdbx_seq_one_letter_code
_entity_poly.pdbx_strand_id
1 'polypeptide(L)'
;MPICVHCDYPAQAVYTVYQSVRNTRLELCARCSRFTDPLIEHPLVLILLDLVLLKPRVFRHLVFNRNAPPRRAGAGKERDTEGRRVSRGGEKEVDRSRIIWQTILRLGLIVTLVESLVLYRQTYPSAIPGGRNDEDGSPVFIGDVWLEELGKLLTVGMVTLVGNIGQHLTTTWISYMFLRRIGWLPQRSGHTSGGKPNEIAGKKTGSAGGTLGWGKDGRRRDFRVPMISLTLLYASVLPLCLHLVLLVWPPIIASHPDSFLYIPRSLPLPTWLEPLATTMQREKIDEMWISTHLLSGMSSGLALRVLLPTRPWATMVAVLGGWIVKAGVHAGLTMSVS
;
A
#
# COMPACT_ATOMS: atom_id res chain seq x y z
N MET A 1 13.45 -12.96 6.37
CA MET A 1 14.74 -12.79 5.67
C MET A 1 14.67 -11.58 4.76
N PRO A 2 15.73 -10.78 4.68
CA PRO A 2 15.82 -9.66 3.76
C PRO A 2 16.02 -10.10 2.29
N ILE A 3 15.82 -9.17 1.37
CA ILE A 3 16.05 -9.38 -0.07
C ILE A 3 16.99 -8.31 -0.62
N CYS A 4 17.66 -8.61 -1.73
CA CYS A 4 18.40 -7.60 -2.48
C CYS A 4 17.43 -6.65 -3.20
N VAL A 5 17.58 -5.34 -3.00
CA VAL A 5 16.72 -4.32 -3.62
C VAL A 5 16.90 -4.20 -5.14
N HIS A 6 17.95 -4.83 -5.70
CA HIS A 6 18.25 -4.80 -7.13
C HIS A 6 17.72 -6.00 -7.91
N CYS A 7 17.79 -7.20 -7.35
CA CYS A 7 17.55 -8.45 -8.09
C CYS A 7 16.60 -9.43 -7.40
N ASP A 8 15.97 -9.02 -6.28
CA ASP A 8 15.01 -9.83 -5.52
C ASP A 8 15.57 -11.14 -4.97
N TYR A 9 16.90 -11.33 -5.02
CA TYR A 9 17.55 -12.51 -4.49
C TYR A 9 17.53 -12.49 -2.96
N PRO A 10 17.21 -13.62 -2.29
CA PRO A 10 17.19 -13.68 -0.84
C PRO A 10 18.58 -13.42 -0.26
N ALA A 11 18.66 -12.56 0.74
CA ALA A 11 19.88 -12.26 1.47
C ALA A 11 19.80 -12.83 2.89
N GLN A 12 20.94 -13.25 3.44
CA GLN A 12 20.99 -13.72 4.83
C GLN A 12 20.85 -12.55 5.81
N ALA A 13 21.55 -11.46 5.52
CA ALA A 13 21.52 -10.21 6.26
C ALA A 13 21.75 -9.05 5.29
N VAL A 14 21.31 -7.86 5.67
CA VAL A 14 21.53 -6.65 4.86
C VAL A 14 22.79 -5.92 5.30
N TYR A 15 23.08 -5.94 6.59
CA TYR A 15 24.27 -5.34 7.18
C TYR A 15 24.76 -6.19 8.36
N THR A 16 26.05 -6.08 8.60
CA THR A 16 26.73 -6.62 9.76
C THR A 16 27.08 -5.52 10.75
N VAL A 17 26.86 -5.79 12.03
CA VAL A 17 27.26 -4.92 13.13
C VAL A 17 28.45 -5.58 13.83
N TYR A 18 29.55 -4.86 13.92
CA TYR A 18 30.75 -5.27 14.66
C TYR A 18 30.68 -4.81 16.13
N GLN A 19 31.63 -5.26 16.96
CA GLN A 19 31.63 -5.01 18.41
C GLN A 19 31.57 -3.53 18.80
N SER A 20 32.04 -2.62 17.93
CA SER A 20 31.85 -1.18 18.09
C SER A 20 30.48 -0.73 17.59
N VAL A 21 29.71 -0.03 18.43
CA VAL A 21 28.31 0.41 18.23
C VAL A 21 28.03 1.17 16.91
N ARG A 22 29.07 1.72 16.25
CA ARG A 22 28.94 2.50 15.00
C ARG A 22 29.54 1.86 13.75
N ASN A 23 30.13 0.67 13.83
CA ASN A 23 30.75 0.04 12.66
C ASN A 23 29.76 -0.95 12.02
N THR A 24 28.93 -0.42 11.13
CA THR A 24 28.02 -1.20 10.30
C THR A 24 28.60 -1.35 8.90
N ARG A 25 28.64 -2.58 8.37
CA ARG A 25 29.05 -2.83 6.98
C ARG A 25 27.91 -3.47 6.20
N LEU A 26 27.59 -2.92 5.04
CA LEU A 26 26.60 -3.47 4.11
C LEU A 26 27.09 -4.80 3.51
N GLU A 27 26.18 -5.75 3.40
CA GLU A 27 26.45 -7.08 2.82
C GLU A 27 26.29 -7.05 1.29
N LEU A 28 27.16 -7.78 0.59
CA LEU A 28 27.08 -7.93 -0.86
C LEU A 28 26.10 -9.05 -1.26
N CYS A 29 25.31 -8.81 -2.29
CA CYS A 29 24.40 -9.82 -2.82
C CYS A 29 25.18 -10.90 -3.58
N ALA A 30 24.98 -12.17 -3.20
CA ALA A 30 25.64 -13.33 -3.84
C ALA A 30 25.30 -13.52 -5.33
N ARG A 31 24.24 -12.86 -5.86
CA ARG A 31 23.82 -12.98 -7.26
C ARG A 31 24.32 -11.86 -8.15
N CYS A 32 24.24 -10.62 -7.69
CA CYS A 32 24.55 -9.44 -8.52
C CYS A 32 25.79 -8.67 -8.05
N SER A 33 26.43 -9.11 -6.96
CA SER A 33 27.64 -8.52 -6.38
C SER A 33 27.55 -7.03 -6.06
N ARG A 34 26.32 -6.50 -5.92
CA ARG A 34 26.05 -5.15 -5.42
C ARG A 34 25.67 -5.21 -3.95
N PHE A 35 25.81 -4.10 -3.24
CA PHE A 35 25.28 -3.99 -1.88
C PHE A 35 23.80 -4.35 -1.84
N THR A 36 23.43 -5.17 -0.86
CA THR A 36 22.10 -5.77 -0.76
C THR A 36 21.02 -4.70 -0.65
N ASP A 37 21.28 -3.66 0.13
CA ASP A 37 20.39 -2.51 0.29
C ASP A 37 21.17 -1.27 0.78
N PRO A 38 21.58 -0.37 -0.13
CA PRO A 38 22.20 0.90 0.25
C PRO A 38 21.25 1.84 1.01
N LEU A 39 19.92 1.67 0.89
CA LEU A 39 18.95 2.61 1.44
C LEU A 39 18.89 2.61 2.97
N ILE A 40 19.52 1.63 3.64
CA ILE A 40 19.60 1.59 5.11
C ILE A 40 20.36 2.79 5.67
N GLU A 41 21.36 3.29 4.95
CA GLU A 41 22.17 4.44 5.39
C GLU A 41 21.56 5.78 4.95
N HIS A 42 20.53 5.76 4.10
CA HIS A 42 19.91 6.97 3.59
C HIS A 42 19.05 7.66 4.66
N PRO A 43 19.11 8.99 4.79
CA PRO A 43 18.18 9.73 5.62
C PRO A 43 16.74 9.61 5.09
N LEU A 44 15.76 9.77 5.99
CA LEU A 44 14.33 9.61 5.68
C LEU A 44 13.85 10.48 4.51
N VAL A 45 14.42 11.68 4.31
CA VAL A 45 14.04 12.59 3.22
C VAL A 45 14.34 11.97 1.84
N LEU A 46 15.49 11.29 1.68
CA LEU A 46 15.83 10.63 0.42
C LEU A 46 14.94 9.41 0.17
N ILE A 47 14.64 8.65 1.23
CA ILE A 47 13.70 7.52 1.16
C ILE A 47 12.31 8.03 0.74
N LEU A 48 11.85 9.15 1.31
CA LEU A 48 10.57 9.76 0.97
C LEU A 48 10.53 10.23 -0.48
N LEU A 49 11.58 10.92 -0.96
CA LEU A 49 11.66 11.37 -2.34
C LEU A 49 11.63 10.19 -3.32
N ASP A 50 12.42 9.15 -3.05
CA ASP A 50 12.44 7.94 -3.87
C ASP A 50 11.08 7.23 -3.87
N LEU A 51 10.33 7.30 -2.76
CA LEU A 51 8.99 6.76 -2.64
C LEU A 51 7.96 7.57 -3.45
N VAL A 52 8.02 8.90 -3.39
CA VAL A 52 7.19 9.80 -4.21
C VAL A 52 7.46 9.59 -5.71
N LEU A 53 8.72 9.35 -6.07
CA LEU A 53 9.14 8.99 -7.43
C LEU A 53 8.83 7.53 -7.82
N LEU A 54 8.13 6.79 -6.95
CA LEU A 54 7.74 5.39 -7.15
C LEU A 54 8.90 4.47 -7.55
N LYS A 55 10.12 4.73 -7.07
CA LYS A 55 11.30 3.94 -7.44
C LYS A 55 11.18 2.51 -6.90
N PRO A 56 11.33 1.46 -7.71
CA PRO A 56 11.16 0.08 -7.26
C PRO A 56 12.07 -0.37 -6.11
N ARG A 57 13.23 0.29 -5.91
CA ARG A 57 14.18 -0.08 -4.85
C ARG A 57 13.64 0.26 -3.45
N VAL A 58 12.94 1.40 -3.32
CA VAL A 58 12.44 1.88 -2.04
C VAL A 58 11.30 1.02 -1.50
N PHE A 59 10.42 0.51 -2.38
CA PHE A 59 9.36 -0.41 -1.97
C PHE A 59 9.93 -1.71 -1.42
N ARG A 60 10.97 -2.26 -2.06
CA ARG A 60 11.65 -3.47 -1.55
C ARG A 60 12.31 -3.21 -0.21
N HIS A 61 12.98 -2.06 -0.07
CA HIS A 61 13.56 -1.63 1.20
C HIS A 61 12.49 -1.55 2.30
N LEU A 62 11.42 -0.79 2.08
CA LEU A 62 10.36 -0.54 3.08
C LEU A 62 9.58 -1.80 3.48
N VAL A 63 9.29 -2.69 2.52
CA VAL A 63 8.48 -3.89 2.77
C VAL A 63 9.30 -5.05 3.35
N PHE A 64 10.54 -5.26 2.87
CA PHE A 64 11.31 -6.45 3.24
C PHE A 64 12.51 -6.17 4.16
N ASN A 65 13.16 -5.01 4.04
CA ASN A 65 14.47 -4.78 4.67
C ASN A 65 14.46 -3.78 5.84
N ARG A 66 13.49 -2.86 5.93
CA ARG A 66 13.45 -1.79 6.93
C ARG A 66 13.65 -2.26 8.38
N ASN A 67 13.06 -3.41 8.72
CA ASN A 67 13.15 -4.00 10.06
C ASN A 67 13.95 -5.31 10.05
N ALA A 68 14.89 -5.47 9.11
CA ALA A 68 15.71 -6.66 9.04
C ALA A 68 16.67 -6.70 10.25
N PRO A 69 16.75 -7.84 10.97
CA PRO A 69 17.64 -7.94 12.12
C PRO A 69 19.10 -7.85 11.68
N PRO A 70 19.96 -7.13 12.43
CA PRO A 70 21.39 -7.05 12.14
C PRO A 70 22.05 -8.42 12.29
N ARG A 71 23.04 -8.71 11.44
CA ARG A 71 23.97 -9.82 11.66
C ARG A 71 25.09 -9.35 12.58
N ARG A 72 25.25 -9.95 13.76
CA ARG A 72 26.36 -9.64 14.66
C ARG A 72 27.61 -10.42 14.25
N ALA A 73 28.72 -9.72 14.03
CA ALA A 73 30.00 -10.37 13.78
C ALA A 73 30.42 -11.19 15.02
N GLY A 74 30.71 -12.48 14.85
CA GLY A 74 31.14 -13.37 15.94
C GLY A 74 30.07 -14.31 16.53
N ALA A 75 28.78 -14.15 16.18
CA ALA A 75 27.69 -15.01 16.69
C ALA A 75 27.75 -16.48 16.21
N GLY A 76 28.69 -16.82 15.32
CA GLY A 76 28.89 -18.18 14.81
C GLY A 76 29.63 -19.14 15.76
N LYS A 77 30.08 -18.67 16.94
CA LYS A 77 30.83 -19.48 17.93
C LYS A 77 30.08 -19.79 19.23
N GLU A 78 28.94 -19.17 19.52
CA GLU A 78 28.06 -19.61 20.60
C GLU A 78 27.26 -20.83 20.11
N ARG A 79 27.91 -22.00 20.05
CA ARG A 79 27.20 -23.27 20.10
C ARG A 79 26.95 -23.58 21.56
N ASP A 80 25.70 -23.39 21.95
CA ASP A 80 24.97 -23.99 23.06
C ASP A 80 25.77 -25.04 23.87
N THR A 81 26.33 -24.62 25.01
CA THR A 81 26.57 -25.51 26.16
C THR A 81 25.31 -25.75 26.99
N GLU A 82 24.19 -25.09 26.68
CA GLU A 82 22.94 -25.23 27.43
C GLU A 82 21.80 -25.63 26.47
N GLY A 83 21.32 -26.86 26.61
CA GLY A 83 20.34 -27.53 25.75
C GLY A 83 18.91 -26.96 25.80
N ARG A 84 18.74 -25.64 25.81
CA ARG A 84 17.42 -24.99 25.72
C ARG A 84 17.30 -24.28 24.38
N ARG A 85 16.77 -24.99 23.36
CA ARG A 85 16.17 -24.36 22.17
C ARG A 85 14.95 -23.56 22.62
N VAL A 86 15.16 -22.38 23.20
CA VAL A 86 14.10 -21.41 23.41
C VAL A 86 13.54 -21.07 22.04
N SER A 87 12.22 -21.09 21.91
CA SER A 87 11.39 -20.75 20.75
C SER A 87 11.54 -19.29 20.28
N ARG A 88 12.77 -18.78 20.23
CA ARG A 88 13.20 -17.42 19.89
C ARG A 88 12.87 -17.03 18.44
N GLY A 89 12.52 -18.00 17.60
CA GLY A 89 12.01 -17.78 16.25
C GLY A 89 10.56 -17.28 16.22
N GLY A 90 9.69 -17.84 17.07
CA GLY A 90 8.26 -17.50 17.11
C GLY A 90 8.00 -16.10 17.69
N GLU A 91 8.75 -15.72 18.72
CA GLU A 91 8.62 -14.41 19.37
C GLU A 91 8.98 -13.26 18.42
N LYS A 92 10.07 -13.41 17.64
CA LYS A 92 10.47 -12.44 16.61
C LYS A 92 9.47 -12.33 15.45
N GLU A 93 8.77 -13.43 15.13
CA GLU A 93 7.75 -13.46 14.09
C GLU A 93 6.45 -12.74 14.50
N VAL A 94 6.02 -12.94 15.76
CA VAL A 94 4.88 -12.23 16.33
C VAL A 94 5.15 -10.73 16.36
N ASP A 95 6.34 -10.33 16.79
CA ASP A 95 6.74 -8.92 16.90
C ASP A 95 6.75 -8.22 15.52
N ARG A 96 7.34 -8.87 14.50
CA ARG A 96 7.32 -8.35 13.13
C ARG A 96 5.89 -8.15 12.58
N SER A 97 4.98 -9.07 12.90
CA SER A 97 3.58 -8.97 12.46
C SER A 97 2.87 -7.79 13.12
N ARG A 98 3.10 -7.58 14.42
CA ARG A 98 2.56 -6.41 15.15
C ARG A 98 3.04 -5.10 14.55
N ILE A 99 4.34 -4.99 14.26
CA ILE A 99 4.92 -3.78 13.65
C ILE A 99 4.29 -3.48 12.29
N ILE A 100 4.07 -4.51 11.45
CA ILE A 100 3.41 -4.34 10.14
C ILE A 100 1.98 -3.80 10.33
N TRP A 101 1.19 -4.42 11.21
CA TRP A 101 -0.20 -3.98 11.46
C TRP A 101 -0.27 -2.59 12.06
N GLN A 102 0.60 -2.25 13.01
CA GLN A 102 0.70 -0.89 13.56
C GLN A 102 1.03 0.14 12.48
N THR A 103 1.92 -0.21 11.55
CA THR A 103 2.28 0.66 10.42
C THR A 103 1.09 0.85 9.48
N ILE A 104 0.37 -0.24 9.17
CA ILE A 104 -0.84 -0.20 8.33
C ILE A 104 -1.89 0.71 8.96
N LEU A 105 -2.18 0.54 10.25
CA LEU A 105 -3.18 1.34 10.96
C LEU A 105 -2.76 2.81 11.03
N ARG A 106 -1.49 3.11 11.36
CA ARG A 106 -0.99 4.48 11.46
C ARG A 106 -1.05 5.21 10.11
N LEU A 107 -0.55 4.59 9.04
CA LEU A 107 -0.59 5.19 7.71
C LEU A 107 -2.02 5.27 7.17
N GLY A 108 -2.82 4.22 7.37
CA GLY A 108 -4.23 4.19 6.96
C GLY A 108 -5.05 5.28 7.64
N LEU A 109 -4.82 5.55 8.93
CA LEU A 109 -5.45 6.65 9.64
C LEU A 109 -5.07 8.00 9.04
N ILE A 110 -3.77 8.25 8.81
CA ILE A 110 -3.30 9.52 8.22
C ILE A 110 -3.91 9.73 6.84
N VAL A 111 -3.88 8.71 5.98
CA VAL A 111 -4.44 8.78 4.62
C VAL A 111 -5.95 9.06 4.69
N THR A 112 -6.67 8.33 5.54
CA THR A 112 -8.12 8.51 5.69
C THR A 112 -8.45 9.90 6.20
N LEU A 113 -7.72 10.43 7.19
CA LEU A 113 -7.95 11.78 7.71
C LEU A 113 -7.76 12.85 6.63
N VAL A 114 -6.66 12.79 5.87
CA VAL A 114 -6.37 13.77 4.81
C VAL A 114 -7.41 13.67 3.69
N GLU A 115 -7.74 12.46 3.22
CA GLU A 115 -8.79 12.27 2.21
C GLU A 115 -10.14 12.79 2.68
N SER A 116 -10.49 12.55 3.95
CA SER A 116 -11.75 13.03 4.55
C SER A 116 -11.80 14.54 4.62
N LEU A 117 -10.70 15.20 4.99
CA LEU A 117 -10.62 16.66 5.05
C LEU A 117 -10.77 17.29 3.67
N VAL A 118 -10.11 16.72 2.66
CA VAL A 118 -10.24 17.20 1.28
C VAL A 118 -11.66 17.02 0.77
N LEU A 119 -12.25 15.83 0.97
CA LEU A 119 -13.61 15.54 0.54
C LEU A 119 -14.66 16.39 1.27
N TYR A 120 -14.49 16.61 2.57
CA TYR A 120 -15.34 17.50 3.36
C TYR A 120 -15.26 18.94 2.81
N ARG A 121 -14.05 19.44 2.52
CA ARG A 121 -13.87 20.79 1.98
C ARG A 121 -14.48 20.97 0.59
N GLN A 122 -14.44 19.93 -0.25
CA GLN A 122 -15.05 19.92 -1.58
C GLN A 122 -16.59 19.85 -1.50
N THR A 123 -17.12 19.03 -0.61
CA THR A 123 -18.57 18.84 -0.44
C THR A 123 -19.25 20.04 0.22
N TYR A 124 -18.55 20.68 1.17
CA TYR A 124 -19.07 21.81 1.97
C TYR A 124 -18.19 23.06 1.81
N PRO A 125 -18.19 23.73 0.63
CA PRO A 125 -17.34 24.89 0.37
C PRO A 125 -17.69 26.11 1.22
N SER A 126 -18.92 26.19 1.72
CA SER A 126 -19.50 27.37 2.42
C SER A 126 -19.31 27.36 3.93
N ALA A 127 -18.45 26.51 4.51
CA ALA A 127 -18.19 26.43 5.96
C ALA A 127 -17.36 27.62 6.49
N ILE A 128 -17.67 28.85 6.07
CA ILE A 128 -17.27 30.06 6.79
C ILE A 128 -18.37 30.29 7.82
N PRO A 129 -18.08 30.29 9.14
CA PRO A 129 -19.04 30.69 10.16
C PRO A 129 -19.25 32.21 10.07
N GLY A 130 -19.88 32.67 8.98
CA GLY A 130 -20.50 33.97 8.91
C GLY A 130 -21.80 33.86 9.69
N GLY A 131 -21.93 34.63 10.77
CA GLY A 131 -23.06 34.59 11.69
C GLY A 131 -24.39 34.47 10.95
N ARG A 132 -24.97 33.28 11.00
CA ARG A 132 -26.34 33.05 10.55
C ARG A 132 -27.21 33.67 11.64
N ASN A 133 -27.72 34.86 11.36
CA ASN A 133 -28.80 35.41 12.18
C ASN A 133 -30.04 34.57 11.85
N ASP A 134 -30.54 33.82 12.82
CA ASP A 134 -31.88 33.25 12.73
C ASP A 134 -32.89 34.39 12.53
N GLU A 135 -33.94 34.13 11.75
CA GLU A 135 -35.03 35.09 11.51
C GLU A 135 -35.74 35.52 12.81
N ASP A 136 -35.54 34.77 13.90
CA ASP A 136 -36.14 34.99 15.23
C ASP A 136 -35.21 35.69 16.26
N GLY A 137 -33.97 36.04 15.89
CA GLY A 137 -33.08 36.84 16.77
C GLY A 137 -32.57 36.13 18.03
N SER A 138 -32.77 34.81 18.16
CA SER A 138 -32.16 34.02 19.23
C SER A 138 -30.66 33.83 18.97
N PRO A 139 -29.79 33.96 19.99
CA PRO A 139 -28.36 33.74 19.82
C PRO A 139 -28.11 32.26 19.51
N VAL A 140 -27.71 31.96 18.28
CA VAL A 140 -27.23 30.64 17.89
C VAL A 140 -26.04 30.28 18.76
N PHE A 141 -26.18 29.24 19.59
CA PHE A 141 -25.10 28.81 20.47
C PHE A 141 -23.98 28.23 19.61
N ILE A 142 -22.77 28.79 19.75
CA ILE A 142 -21.58 28.40 18.98
C ILE A 142 -21.39 26.87 19.02
N GLY A 143 -21.70 26.22 20.14
CA GLY A 143 -21.62 24.77 20.30
C GLY A 143 -22.48 23.95 19.33
N ASP A 144 -23.68 24.41 18.97
CA ASP A 144 -24.59 23.66 18.11
C ASP A 144 -24.11 23.66 16.64
N VAL A 145 -23.53 24.79 16.20
CA VAL A 145 -22.89 24.91 14.88
C VAL A 145 -21.68 23.98 14.77
N TRP A 146 -20.84 23.91 15.80
CA TRP A 146 -19.68 23.00 15.80
C TRP A 146 -20.10 21.53 15.83
N LEU A 147 -21.18 21.17 16.53
CA LEU A 147 -21.70 19.81 16.57
C LEU A 147 -22.23 19.37 15.20
N GLU A 148 -22.93 20.25 14.47
CA GLU A 148 -23.41 19.97 13.12
C GLU A 148 -22.24 19.75 12.13
N GLU A 149 -21.23 20.63 12.17
CA GLU A 149 -20.05 20.53 11.31
C GLU A 149 -19.19 19.30 11.64
N LEU A 150 -19.07 18.95 12.93
CA LEU A 150 -18.42 17.72 13.36
C LEU A 150 -19.19 16.49 12.85
N GLY A 151 -20.52 16.52 12.89
CA GLY A 151 -21.38 15.45 12.35
C GLY A 151 -21.16 15.23 10.86
N LYS A 152 -21.08 16.30 10.07
CA LYS A 152 -20.77 16.26 8.63
C LYS A 152 -19.37 15.67 8.39
N LEU A 153 -18.36 16.16 9.11
CA LEU A 153 -16.98 15.66 9.00
C LEU A 153 -16.86 14.18 9.38
N LEU A 154 -17.53 13.74 10.44
CA LEU A 154 -17.55 12.33 10.86
C LEU A 154 -18.25 11.44 9.82
N THR A 155 -19.35 11.90 9.24
CA THR A 155 -20.06 11.16 8.18
C THR A 155 -19.16 10.95 6.98
N VAL A 156 -18.53 12.03 6.49
CA VAL A 156 -17.56 11.97 5.39
C VAL A 156 -16.38 11.06 5.77
N GLY A 157 -15.86 11.18 6.98
CA GLY A 157 -14.76 10.37 7.49
C GLY A 157 -15.05 8.87 7.59
N MET A 158 -16.29 8.50 7.94
CA MET A 158 -16.70 7.09 7.98
C MET A 158 -16.85 6.52 6.57
N VAL A 159 -17.38 7.30 5.62
CA VAL A 159 -17.51 6.89 4.21
C VAL A 159 -16.14 6.61 3.60
N THR A 160 -15.19 7.54 3.77
CA THR A 160 -13.83 7.39 3.25
C THR A 160 -13.13 6.21 3.90
N LEU A 161 -13.30 6.01 5.22
CA LEU A 161 -12.74 4.86 5.93
C LEU A 161 -13.28 3.54 5.37
N VAL A 162 -14.59 3.40 5.23
CA VAL A 162 -15.24 2.18 4.70
C VAL A 162 -14.81 1.95 3.24
N GLY A 163 -14.77 3.00 2.43
CA GLY A 163 -14.29 2.93 1.05
C GLY A 163 -12.83 2.47 0.95
N ASN A 164 -11.96 3.01 1.79
CA ASN A 164 -10.54 2.62 1.85
C ASN A 164 -10.38 1.17 2.29
N ILE A 165 -11.08 0.74 3.34
CA ILE A 165 -11.07 -0.66 3.80
C ILE A 165 -11.55 -1.57 2.66
N GLY A 166 -12.66 -1.23 2.01
CA GLY A 166 -13.21 -1.96 0.86
C GLY A 166 -12.20 -2.11 -0.29
N GLN A 167 -11.53 -1.02 -0.66
CA GLN A 167 -10.47 -1.03 -1.67
C GLN A 167 -9.32 -1.97 -1.29
N HIS A 168 -8.77 -1.83 -0.08
CA HIS A 168 -7.63 -2.64 0.36
C HIS A 168 -7.97 -4.13 0.45
N LEU A 169 -9.15 -4.48 0.99
CA LEU A 169 -9.62 -5.87 1.08
C LEU A 169 -9.79 -6.49 -0.31
N THR A 170 -10.41 -5.76 -1.22
CA THR A 170 -10.69 -6.22 -2.59
C THR A 170 -9.40 -6.41 -3.37
N THR A 171 -8.50 -5.42 -3.38
CA THR A 171 -7.21 -5.53 -4.08
C THR A 171 -6.35 -6.64 -3.49
N THR A 172 -6.37 -6.83 -2.17
CA THR A 172 -5.65 -7.93 -1.51
C THR A 172 -6.23 -9.28 -1.89
N TRP A 173 -7.55 -9.41 -1.90
CA TRP A 173 -8.25 -10.65 -2.26
C TRP A 173 -8.00 -11.05 -3.72
N ILE A 174 -8.16 -10.11 -4.66
CA ILE A 174 -7.90 -10.35 -6.09
C ILE A 174 -6.42 -10.72 -6.30
N SER A 175 -5.49 -9.99 -5.68
CA SER A 175 -4.05 -10.29 -5.75
C SER A 175 -3.75 -11.68 -5.22
N TYR A 176 -4.33 -12.04 -4.08
CA TYR A 176 -4.18 -13.37 -3.48
C TYR A 176 -4.71 -14.47 -4.42
N MET A 177 -5.87 -14.27 -5.06
CA MET A 177 -6.41 -15.20 -6.05
C MET A 177 -5.47 -15.40 -7.24
N PHE A 178 -4.87 -14.32 -7.77
CA PHE A 178 -3.87 -14.43 -8.84
C PHE A 178 -2.63 -15.20 -8.41
N LEU A 179 -2.08 -14.92 -7.23
CA LEU A 179 -0.90 -15.64 -6.70
C LEU A 179 -1.19 -17.12 -6.47
N ARG A 180 -2.41 -17.45 -6.02
CA ARG A 180 -2.87 -18.82 -5.85
C ARG A 180 -3.00 -19.54 -7.19
N ARG A 181 -3.58 -18.89 -8.21
CA ARG A 181 -3.71 -19.46 -9.57
C ARG A 181 -2.36 -19.73 -10.25
N ILE A 182 -1.36 -18.88 -10.00
CA ILE A 182 0.00 -19.04 -10.57
C ILE A 182 0.84 -20.05 -9.75
N GLY A 183 0.34 -20.52 -8.61
CA GLY A 183 1.10 -21.43 -7.73
C GLY A 183 2.31 -20.77 -7.08
N TRP A 184 2.34 -19.43 -6.99
CA TRP A 184 3.46 -18.71 -6.41
C TRP A 184 3.49 -18.75 -4.88
N LEU A 185 2.33 -18.90 -4.23
CA LEU A 185 2.27 -18.97 -2.77
C LEU A 185 3.09 -20.15 -2.22
N PRO A 186 3.74 -20.00 -1.05
CA PRO A 186 4.37 -21.13 -0.37
C PRO A 186 3.31 -22.20 -0.08
N GLN A 187 3.52 -23.41 -0.58
CA GLN A 187 2.70 -24.55 -0.20
C GLN A 187 3.00 -24.83 1.27
N ARG A 188 1.98 -24.81 2.14
CA ARG A 188 2.13 -25.14 3.56
C ARG A 188 2.52 -26.61 3.64
N SER A 189 3.82 -26.88 3.59
CA SER A 189 4.37 -28.20 3.83
C SER A 189 3.88 -28.63 5.20
N GLY A 190 3.10 -29.71 5.24
CA GLY A 190 2.81 -30.42 6.47
C GLY A 190 4.12 -30.65 7.22
N HIS A 191 4.05 -30.47 8.52
CA HIS A 191 5.16 -30.62 9.44
C HIS A 191 5.54 -32.12 9.48
N THR A 192 6.40 -32.59 8.58
CA THR A 192 7.14 -33.83 8.81
C THR A 192 8.48 -33.46 9.43
N SER A 193 8.55 -33.69 10.73
CA SER A 193 9.73 -33.52 11.57
C SER A 193 10.87 -34.40 11.08
N GLY A 194 12.10 -33.87 11.14
CA GLY A 194 13.32 -34.68 11.25
C GLY A 194 14.00 -35.08 9.95
N GLY A 195 14.86 -34.20 9.41
CA GLY A 195 15.87 -34.59 8.43
C GLY A 195 17.00 -33.57 8.40
N LYS A 196 18.20 -33.96 8.85
CA LYS A 196 19.42 -33.14 8.78
C LYS A 196 19.70 -32.71 7.33
N PRO A 197 20.23 -31.50 7.08
CA PRO A 197 20.66 -31.12 5.75
C PRO A 197 22.00 -31.79 5.46
N ASN A 198 21.98 -32.98 4.85
CA ASN A 198 23.16 -33.48 4.17
C ASN A 198 23.30 -32.75 2.84
N GLU A 199 24.39 -31.99 2.78
CA GLU A 199 25.14 -31.64 1.60
C GLU A 199 25.34 -32.88 0.71
N ILE A 200 25.44 -32.65 -0.60
CA ILE A 200 25.55 -33.64 -1.70
C ILE A 200 24.21 -34.15 -2.22
N ALA A 201 23.69 -33.47 -3.25
CA ALA A 201 23.24 -34.13 -4.49
C ALA A 201 22.70 -33.10 -5.48
N GLY A 202 23.52 -32.74 -6.46
CA GLY A 202 22.98 -32.52 -7.80
C GLY A 202 22.35 -33.83 -8.27
N LYS A 203 21.02 -33.92 -8.28
CA LYS A 203 20.34 -34.95 -9.05
C LYS A 203 19.06 -34.38 -9.63
N LYS A 204 19.10 -34.17 -10.95
CA LYS A 204 17.95 -33.97 -11.80
C LYS A 204 17.04 -35.18 -11.64
N THR A 205 15.85 -35.00 -11.09
CA THR A 205 14.73 -35.91 -11.35
C THR A 205 13.65 -35.10 -12.04
N GLY A 206 13.43 -35.45 -13.31
CA GLY A 206 12.31 -34.94 -14.08
C GLY A 206 11.02 -35.48 -13.48
N SER A 207 10.15 -34.56 -13.08
CA SER A 207 8.72 -34.80 -12.98
C SER A 207 8.03 -33.68 -13.75
N ALA A 208 7.21 -34.08 -14.71
CA ALA A 208 6.54 -33.22 -15.66
C ALA A 208 5.54 -32.30 -14.95
N GLY A 209 6.00 -31.09 -14.67
CA GLY A 209 5.21 -29.98 -14.14
C GLY A 209 6.14 -28.79 -14.05
N GLY A 210 6.13 -27.93 -15.07
CA GLY A 210 7.07 -26.82 -15.25
C GLY A 210 7.15 -25.94 -13.99
N THR A 211 8.09 -26.25 -13.12
CA THR A 211 8.45 -25.42 -11.98
C THR A 211 9.24 -24.26 -12.55
N LEU A 212 8.53 -23.20 -12.96
CA LEU A 212 9.12 -21.87 -13.12
C LEU A 212 10.06 -21.63 -11.93
N GLY A 213 11.25 -21.09 -12.18
CA GLY A 213 12.38 -20.97 -11.24
C GLY A 213 12.18 -20.11 -9.98
N TRP A 214 10.99 -20.13 -9.38
CA TRP A 214 10.54 -19.41 -8.19
C TRP A 214 11.35 -19.73 -6.92
N GLY A 215 12.10 -20.84 -6.89
CA GLY A 215 12.97 -21.19 -5.75
C GLY A 215 14.08 -20.17 -5.48
N LYS A 216 14.38 -19.30 -6.46
CA LYS A 216 15.38 -18.22 -6.38
C LYS A 216 14.79 -16.84 -6.05
N ASP A 217 13.46 -16.68 -5.98
CA ASP A 217 12.81 -15.41 -5.62
C ASP A 217 12.75 -15.26 -4.10
N GLY A 218 13.44 -14.26 -3.57
CA GLY A 218 13.51 -13.97 -2.14
C GLY A 218 12.19 -13.46 -1.57
N ARG A 219 11.36 -12.80 -2.40
CA ARG A 219 10.07 -12.27 -1.97
C ARG A 219 9.12 -13.37 -1.50
N ARG A 220 9.19 -14.56 -2.11
CA ARG A 220 8.32 -15.70 -1.83
C ARG A 220 8.49 -16.24 -0.41
N ARG A 221 9.72 -16.27 0.11
CA ARG A 221 10.05 -16.95 1.38
C ARG A 221 9.40 -16.29 2.60
N ASP A 222 9.26 -14.97 2.56
CA ASP A 222 8.75 -14.15 3.66
C ASP A 222 7.46 -13.42 3.29
N PHE A 223 6.82 -13.81 2.19
CA PHE A 223 5.61 -13.15 1.74
C PHE A 223 4.49 -13.31 2.77
N ARG A 224 3.91 -12.18 3.19
CA ARG A 224 2.72 -12.13 4.06
C ARG A 224 1.66 -11.31 3.37
N VAL A 225 0.41 -11.75 3.46
CA VAL A 225 -0.74 -11.07 2.84
C VAL A 225 -0.85 -9.58 3.22
N PRO A 226 -0.61 -9.16 4.48
CA PRO A 226 -0.65 -7.73 4.85
C PRO A 226 0.38 -6.84 4.13
N MET A 227 1.43 -7.42 3.54
CA MET A 227 2.41 -6.65 2.75
C MET A 227 1.78 -6.03 1.50
N ILE A 228 0.70 -6.62 0.96
CA ILE A 228 -0.06 -6.03 -0.15
C ILE A 228 -0.67 -4.70 0.29
N SER A 229 -1.45 -4.70 1.38
CA SER A 229 -2.06 -3.48 1.92
C SER A 229 -1.01 -2.45 2.33
N LEU A 230 0.09 -2.88 2.94
CA LEU A 230 1.20 -1.99 3.28
C LEU A 230 1.82 -1.33 2.03
N THR A 231 1.96 -2.07 0.94
CA THR A 231 2.48 -1.55 -0.34
C THR A 231 1.53 -0.52 -0.95
N LEU A 232 0.21 -0.78 -0.87
CA LEU A 232 -0.81 0.18 -1.30
C LEU A 232 -0.76 1.48 -0.48
N LEU A 233 -0.56 1.39 0.84
CA LEU A 233 -0.39 2.57 1.72
C LEU A 233 0.92 3.33 1.45
N TYR A 234 1.98 2.64 1.04
CA TYR A 234 3.18 3.34 0.59
C TYR A 234 2.98 4.02 -0.77
N ALA A 235 2.21 3.40 -1.67
CA ALA A 235 1.88 3.98 -2.98
C ALA A 235 0.92 5.19 -2.87
N SER A 236 0.16 5.29 -1.78
CA SER A 236 -0.72 6.42 -1.52
C SER A 236 0.00 7.68 -1.02
N VAL A 237 1.32 7.63 -0.75
CA VAL A 237 2.10 8.81 -0.34
C VAL A 237 2.13 9.88 -1.45
N LEU A 238 2.33 9.48 -2.71
CA LEU A 238 2.30 10.41 -3.85
C LEU A 238 0.96 11.15 -3.97
N PRO A 239 -0.20 10.46 -4.05
CA PRO A 239 -1.47 11.15 -4.09
C PRO A 239 -1.76 11.90 -2.79
N LEU A 240 -1.32 11.44 -1.61
CA LEU A 240 -1.46 12.19 -0.36
C LEU A 240 -0.76 13.55 -0.45
N CYS A 241 0.47 13.60 -0.98
CA CYS A 241 1.19 14.85 -1.20
C CYS A 241 0.40 15.80 -2.11
N LEU A 242 -0.22 15.28 -3.16
CA LEU A 242 -1.04 16.09 -4.06
C LEU A 242 -2.32 16.58 -3.39
N HIS A 243 -3.01 15.73 -2.62
CA HIS A 243 -4.19 16.14 -1.84
C HIS A 243 -3.84 17.24 -0.83
N LEU A 244 -2.67 17.18 -0.18
CA LEU A 244 -2.20 18.23 0.71
C LEU A 244 -1.90 19.54 -0.03
N VAL A 245 -1.30 19.46 -1.23
CA VAL A 245 -1.09 20.65 -2.07
C VAL A 245 -2.43 21.25 -2.49
N LEU A 246 -3.40 20.44 -2.89
CA LEU A 246 -4.75 20.89 -3.26
C LEU A 246 -5.55 21.45 -2.08
N LEU A 247 -5.27 21.00 -0.85
CA LEU A 247 -5.88 21.57 0.34
C LEU A 247 -5.41 23.02 0.59
N VAL A 248 -4.13 23.29 0.34
CA VAL A 248 -3.55 24.64 0.48
C VAL A 248 -3.87 25.51 -0.73
N TRP A 249 -3.85 24.92 -1.92
CA TRP A 249 -4.05 25.61 -3.20
C TRP A 249 -5.28 25.06 -3.91
N PRO A 250 -6.50 25.44 -3.47
CA PRO A 250 -7.69 25.07 -4.21
C PRO A 250 -7.57 25.63 -5.64
N PRO A 251 -7.98 24.87 -6.67
CA PRO A 251 -7.94 25.37 -8.03
C PRO A 251 -8.77 26.64 -8.12
N ILE A 252 -8.18 27.69 -8.66
CA ILE A 252 -8.91 28.90 -9.04
C ILE A 252 -9.81 28.48 -10.20
N ILE A 253 -11.08 28.19 -9.92
CA ILE A 253 -12.06 27.89 -10.97
C ILE A 253 -12.26 29.19 -11.73
N ALA A 254 -11.48 29.39 -12.80
CA ALA A 254 -11.76 30.41 -13.79
C ALA A 254 -13.10 30.05 -14.43
N SER A 255 -14.06 30.96 -14.30
CA SER A 255 -15.39 30.88 -14.90
C SER A 255 -15.31 31.07 -16.42
N HIS A 256 -14.74 30.09 -17.14
CA HIS A 256 -14.88 30.01 -18.58
C HIS A 256 -15.44 28.64 -18.96
N PRO A 257 -16.71 28.58 -19.38
CA PRO A 257 -17.19 27.44 -20.13
C PRO A 257 -16.48 27.48 -21.49
N ASP A 258 -16.36 26.32 -22.11
CA ASP A 258 -15.95 26.13 -23.49
C ASP A 258 -14.47 25.75 -23.68
N SER A 259 -14.33 24.49 -24.14
CA SER A 259 -13.14 23.87 -24.76
C SER A 259 -12.20 23.25 -23.73
N PHE A 260 -12.00 21.93 -23.67
CA PHE A 260 -11.46 21.09 -24.74
C PHE A 260 -11.78 19.59 -24.48
N LEU A 261 -12.09 18.84 -25.55
CA LEU A 261 -12.25 17.37 -25.67
C LEU A 261 -13.66 16.76 -25.45
N TYR A 262 -14.48 16.86 -26.50
CA TYR A 262 -15.63 15.97 -26.73
C TYR A 262 -15.17 14.51 -26.86
N ILE A 263 -15.53 13.65 -25.90
CA ILE A 263 -15.52 12.19 -26.09
C ILE A 263 -16.87 11.81 -26.72
N PRO A 264 -16.90 11.16 -27.91
CA PRO A 264 -18.16 10.91 -28.62
C PRO A 264 -19.07 9.93 -27.88
N ARG A 265 -20.36 10.31 -27.87
CA ARG A 265 -21.49 9.82 -27.08
C ARG A 265 -22.01 8.41 -27.42
N SER A 266 -21.24 7.54 -28.08
CA SER A 266 -21.83 6.38 -28.79
C SER A 266 -21.09 5.05 -28.72
N LEU A 267 -20.33 4.75 -27.66
CA LEU A 267 -19.92 3.36 -27.41
C LEU A 267 -21.00 2.64 -26.59
N PRO A 268 -21.61 1.54 -27.10
CA PRO A 268 -22.57 0.75 -26.33
C PRO A 268 -21.81 -0.02 -25.24
N LEU A 269 -21.81 0.53 -24.03
CA LEU A 269 -21.25 -0.12 -22.85
C LEU A 269 -22.22 -1.22 -22.35
N PRO A 270 -21.71 -2.37 -21.87
CA PRO A 270 -22.54 -3.41 -21.25
C PRO A 270 -23.38 -2.88 -20.08
N THR A 271 -24.61 -3.39 -19.90
CA THR A 271 -25.59 -2.94 -18.88
C THR A 271 -25.09 -3.00 -17.43
N TRP A 272 -24.11 -3.85 -17.12
CA TRP A 272 -23.50 -3.91 -15.78
C TRP A 272 -22.54 -2.75 -15.47
N LEU A 273 -22.20 -1.92 -16.47
CA LEU A 273 -21.44 -0.68 -16.33
C LEU A 273 -22.33 0.57 -16.29
N GLU A 274 -23.66 0.45 -16.37
CA GLU A 274 -24.59 1.58 -16.22
C GLU A 274 -24.41 2.37 -14.90
N PRO A 275 -24.14 1.75 -13.74
CA PRO A 275 -23.83 2.52 -12.53
C PRO A 275 -22.55 3.35 -12.67
N LEU A 276 -21.60 2.88 -13.48
CA LEU A 276 -20.37 3.60 -13.79
C LEU A 276 -20.64 4.72 -14.81
N ALA A 277 -21.47 4.48 -15.82
CA ALA A 277 -21.85 5.47 -16.82
C ALA A 277 -22.66 6.62 -16.21
N THR A 278 -23.62 6.31 -15.34
CA THR A 278 -24.47 7.29 -14.64
C THR A 278 -23.71 8.08 -13.57
N THR A 279 -22.73 7.47 -12.89
CA THR A 279 -21.77 8.21 -12.04
C THR A 279 -20.80 9.05 -12.85
N MET A 280 -20.48 8.67 -14.10
CA MET A 280 -19.67 9.46 -15.04
C MET A 280 -20.44 10.54 -15.83
N GLN A 281 -21.78 10.47 -15.88
CA GLN A 281 -22.65 11.35 -16.68
C GLN A 281 -23.07 12.66 -16.01
N ARG A 282 -22.63 12.92 -14.77
CA ARG A 282 -22.91 14.21 -14.13
C ARG A 282 -21.91 15.24 -14.69
N GLU A 283 -22.39 16.12 -15.56
CA GLU A 283 -21.66 17.21 -16.23
C GLU A 283 -21.00 18.18 -15.22
N LYS A 284 -19.88 17.76 -14.62
CA LYS A 284 -18.87 18.50 -13.82
C LYS A 284 -18.13 17.49 -12.92
N ILE A 285 -17.69 16.36 -13.47
CA ILE A 285 -16.69 15.59 -12.74
C ILE A 285 -15.40 16.34 -12.95
N ASP A 286 -15.04 17.15 -11.94
CA ASP A 286 -13.83 17.94 -11.91
C ASP A 286 -12.68 17.11 -12.48
N GLU A 287 -12.07 17.56 -13.57
CA GLU A 287 -10.92 16.88 -14.20
C GLU A 287 -9.82 16.56 -13.17
N MET A 288 -9.77 17.35 -12.11
CA MET A 288 -8.94 17.18 -10.92
C MET A 288 -9.30 15.95 -10.08
N TRP A 289 -10.58 15.64 -9.87
CA TRP A 289 -11.01 14.43 -9.17
C TRP A 289 -10.57 13.20 -9.95
N ILE A 290 -10.83 13.15 -11.26
CA ILE A 290 -10.40 12.03 -12.12
C ILE A 290 -8.87 11.92 -12.16
N SER A 291 -8.14 13.03 -12.32
CA SER A 291 -6.68 13.04 -12.43
C SER A 291 -6.01 12.51 -11.16
N THR A 292 -6.43 12.97 -9.98
CA THR A 292 -5.88 12.52 -8.69
C THR A 292 -6.20 11.05 -8.41
N HIS A 293 -7.41 10.63 -8.74
CA HIS A 293 -7.90 9.27 -8.53
C HIS A 293 -7.24 8.28 -9.51
N LEU A 294 -7.09 8.66 -10.78
CA LEU A 294 -6.35 7.90 -11.80
C LEU A 294 -4.87 7.76 -11.44
N LEU A 295 -4.23 8.84 -10.98
CA LEU A 295 -2.82 8.81 -10.58
C LEU A 295 -2.59 7.90 -9.36
N SER A 296 -3.51 7.89 -8.40
CA SER A 296 -3.49 6.96 -7.25
C SER A 296 -3.64 5.49 -7.67
N GLY A 297 -4.49 5.22 -8.67
CA GLY A 297 -4.60 3.89 -9.28
C GLY A 297 -3.31 3.46 -9.98
N MET A 298 -2.71 4.35 -10.78
CA MET A 298 -1.46 4.07 -11.50
C MET A 298 -0.29 3.83 -10.54
N SER A 299 -0.16 4.65 -9.48
CA SER A 299 0.92 4.50 -8.49
C SER A 299 0.80 3.16 -7.75
N SER A 300 -0.43 2.81 -7.34
CA SER A 300 -0.74 1.53 -6.67
C SER A 300 -0.40 0.32 -7.55
N GLY A 301 -0.73 0.38 -8.85
CA GLY A 301 -0.42 -0.68 -9.80
C GLY A 301 1.09 -0.89 -9.99
N LEU A 302 1.85 0.20 -10.11
CA LEU A 302 3.31 0.14 -10.23
C LEU A 302 3.96 -0.43 -8.97
N ALA A 303 3.53 0.03 -7.79
CA ALA A 303 4.03 -0.46 -6.50
C ALA A 303 3.74 -1.96 -6.31
N LEU A 304 2.53 -2.40 -6.65
CA LEU A 304 2.12 -3.79 -6.51
C LEU A 304 2.95 -4.73 -7.41
N ARG A 305 3.38 -4.27 -8.58
CA ARG A 305 4.27 -5.02 -9.49
C ARG A 305 5.68 -5.23 -8.91
N VAL A 306 6.13 -4.34 -8.03
CA VAL A 306 7.40 -4.53 -7.32
C VAL A 306 7.28 -5.69 -6.33
N LEU A 307 6.12 -5.83 -5.69
CA LEU A 307 5.85 -6.89 -4.72
C LEU A 307 5.53 -8.23 -5.39
N LEU A 308 4.65 -8.22 -6.39
CA LEU A 308 4.06 -9.41 -6.98
C LEU A 308 4.73 -9.77 -8.32
N PRO A 309 5.10 -11.05 -8.55
CA PRO A 309 5.59 -11.51 -9.86
C PRO A 309 4.44 -11.77 -10.84
N THR A 310 3.50 -10.86 -10.95
CA THR A 310 2.35 -10.98 -11.85
C THR A 310 2.56 -10.17 -13.12
N ARG A 311 1.78 -10.50 -14.16
CA ARG A 311 1.73 -9.69 -15.39
C ARG A 311 1.10 -8.32 -15.09
N PRO A 312 1.45 -7.25 -15.83
CA PRO A 312 0.95 -5.89 -15.55
C PRO A 312 -0.58 -5.76 -15.54
N TRP A 313 -1.27 -6.50 -16.41
CA TRP A 313 -2.73 -6.48 -16.45
C TRP A 313 -3.37 -7.06 -15.18
N ALA A 314 -2.71 -8.00 -14.49
CA ALA A 314 -3.26 -8.61 -13.29
C ALA A 314 -3.24 -7.63 -12.11
N THR A 315 -2.16 -6.84 -11.97
CA THR A 315 -2.12 -5.75 -10.98
C THR A 315 -3.11 -4.65 -11.33
N MET A 316 -3.31 -4.34 -12.61
CA MET A 316 -4.31 -3.38 -13.06
C MET A 316 -5.73 -3.83 -12.69
N VAL A 317 -6.11 -5.08 -12.97
CA VAL A 317 -7.42 -5.63 -12.58
C VAL A 317 -7.62 -5.60 -11.06
N ALA A 318 -6.58 -5.94 -10.28
CA ALA A 318 -6.67 -5.91 -8.82
C ALA A 318 -6.90 -4.50 -8.26
N VAL A 319 -6.24 -3.49 -8.84
CA VAL A 319 -6.41 -2.09 -8.44
C VAL A 319 -7.76 -1.56 -8.90
N LEU A 320 -8.14 -1.78 -10.17
CA LEU A 320 -9.44 -1.36 -10.71
C LEU A 320 -10.61 -1.97 -9.93
N GLY A 321 -10.53 -3.26 -9.58
CA GLY A 321 -11.56 -3.90 -8.75
C GLY A 321 -11.71 -3.24 -7.38
N GLY A 322 -10.60 -2.89 -6.72
CA GLY A 322 -10.66 -2.15 -5.45
C GLY A 322 -11.24 -0.74 -5.61
N TRP A 323 -10.91 -0.07 -6.70
CA TRP A 323 -11.43 1.24 -7.06
C TRP A 323 -12.94 1.24 -7.31
N ILE A 324 -13.46 0.26 -8.05
CA ILE A 324 -14.89 0.08 -8.30
C ILE A 324 -15.65 -0.06 -6.97
N VAL A 325 -15.11 -0.85 -6.03
CA VAL A 325 -15.71 -1.01 -4.70
C VAL A 325 -15.71 0.32 -3.92
N LYS A 326 -14.59 1.06 -3.90
CA LYS A 326 -14.52 2.37 -3.23
C LYS A 326 -15.51 3.37 -3.83
N ALA A 327 -15.58 3.44 -5.16
CA ALA A 327 -16.51 4.32 -5.87
C ALA A 327 -17.97 3.96 -5.58
N GLY A 328 -18.30 2.66 -5.56
CA GLY A 328 -19.64 2.18 -5.21
C GLY A 328 -20.06 2.54 -3.78
N VAL A 329 -19.15 2.43 -2.80
CA VAL A 329 -19.40 2.88 -1.41
C VAL A 329 -19.70 4.37 -1.35
N HIS A 330 -18.94 5.18 -2.08
CA HIS A 330 -19.14 6.63 -2.13
C HIS A 330 -20.48 6.99 -2.80
N ALA A 331 -20.80 6.36 -3.93
CA ALA A 331 -22.04 6.59 -4.67
C ALA A 331 -23.29 6.20 -3.86
N GLY A 332 -23.28 5.02 -3.23
CA GLY A 332 -24.41 4.54 -2.43
C GLY A 332 -24.80 5.49 -1.28
N LEU A 333 -23.81 6.20 -0.72
CA LEU A 333 -24.08 7.12 0.39
C LEU A 333 -24.55 8.49 -0.08
N THR A 334 -24.07 8.98 -1.23
CA THR A 334 -24.64 10.20 -1.84
C THR A 334 -26.13 10.06 -2.15
N MET A 335 -26.59 8.86 -2.49
CA MET A 335 -28.00 8.56 -2.72
C MET A 335 -28.82 8.42 -1.42
N SER A 336 -28.18 8.18 -0.28
CA SER A 336 -28.85 8.05 1.02
C SER A 336 -28.97 9.37 1.77
N VAL A 337 -28.22 10.39 1.37
CA VAL A 337 -28.18 11.72 2.01
C VAL A 337 -28.98 12.77 1.21
N SER A 338 -29.28 12.51 -0.06
CA SER A 338 -30.16 13.32 -0.93
C SER A 338 -31.61 12.91 -0.83
#